data_AF-A0A962PTL7-F1
#
_entry.id   AF-A0A962PTL7-F1
#
_cell.length_a   1.000
_cell.length_b   1.000
_cell.length_c   1.000
_cell.angle_alpha   90.00
_cell.angle_beta   90.00
_cell.angle_gamma   90.00
#
_symmetry.space_group_name_H-M   'P 1'
#
loop_
_entity.id
_entity.type
_entity.pdbx_description
1 polymer ?
#
loop_
_entity_poly.entity_id
_entity_poly.type
_entity_poly.pdbx_seq_one_letter_code
_entity_poly.pdbx_strand_id
1 'polypeptide(L)' 'IDAMTSSQKIYKQLCDFRAGIEGNISELKRAYGLRRSLWRGLQGFMADVWSSIVSYNLVRIARLNST' A
#
# COMPACT_ATOMS: atom_id res chain seq x y z
N ILE A 1 -17.57 21.66 1.72
CA ILE A 1 -16.91 20.54 2.44
C ILE A 1 -17.96 19.67 3.12
N ASP A 2 -18.98 20.26 3.77
CA ASP A 2 -20.22 19.55 4.19
C ASP A 2 -20.97 18.82 3.06
N ALA A 3 -20.67 19.13 1.80
CA ALA A 3 -21.28 18.50 0.62
C ALA A 3 -20.62 17.17 0.18
N MET A 4 -19.43 16.81 0.66
CA MET A 4 -18.73 15.58 0.22
C MET A 4 -19.08 14.35 1.06
N THR A 5 -19.53 14.54 2.29
CA THR A 5 -19.88 13.44 3.21
C THR A 5 -21.00 13.86 4.14
N SER A 6 -21.96 12.97 4.38
CA SER A 6 -23.17 13.24 5.17
C SER A 6 -22.94 13.50 6.67
N SER A 7 -21.73 13.30 7.19
CA SER A 7 -21.38 13.41 8.61
C SER A 7 -19.88 13.61 8.82
N GLN A 8 -19.48 14.41 9.83
CA GLN A 8 -18.09 14.56 10.26
C GLN A 8 -17.44 13.23 10.66
N LYS A 9 -18.21 12.27 11.19
CA LYS A 9 -17.71 10.94 11.54
C LYS A 9 -17.23 10.19 10.29
N ILE A 10 -18.01 10.23 9.21
CA ILE A 10 -17.67 9.59 7.93
C ILE A 10 -16.44 10.27 7.33
N TYR A 11 -16.38 11.60 7.36
CA TYR A 11 -15.21 12.33 6.90
C TYR A 11 -13.93 11.86 7.61
N LYS A 12 -13.95 11.80 8.95
CA LYS A 12 -12.80 11.31 9.73
C LYS A 12 -12.41 9.88 9.36
N GLN A 13 -13.39 8.98 9.20
CA GLN A 13 -13.12 7.60 8.78
C GLN A 13 -12.43 7.54 7.40
N LEU A 14 -12.85 8.36 6.44
CA LEU A 14 -12.20 8.43 5.12
C LEU A 14 -10.78 9.01 5.20
N CYS A 15 -10.55 10.01 6.06
CA CYS A 15 -9.20 10.52 6.31
C CYS A 15 -8.29 9.45 6.92
N ASP A 16 -8.78 8.70 7.91
CA ASP A 16 -8.04 7.62 8.55
C ASP A 16 -7.77 6.48 7.56
N PHE A 17 -8.73 6.15 6.69
CA PHE A 17 -8.56 5.20 5.60
C PHE A 17 -7.48 5.63 4.60
N ARG A 18 -7.51 6.89 4.14
CA ARG A 18 -6.48 7.45 3.25
C ARG A 18 -5.09 7.39 3.90
N ALA A 19 -4.99 7.77 5.17
CA ALA A 19 -3.74 7.69 5.91
C ALA A 19 -3.21 6.24 5.99
N GLY A 20 -4.11 5.26 6.15
CA GLY A 20 -3.76 3.84 6.09
C GLY A 20 -3.18 3.41 4.74
N ILE A 21 -3.77 3.86 3.63
CA ILE A 21 -3.24 3.60 2.27
C ILE A 21 -1.86 4.23 2.11
N GLU A 22 -1.68 5.48 2.54
CA GLU A 22 -0.40 6.18 2.46
C GLU A 22 0.68 5.49 3.29
N GLY A 23 0.31 4.95 4.46
CA GLY A 23 1.17 4.10 5.28
C GLY A 23 1.64 2.85 4.53
N ASN A 24 0.73 2.12 3.89
CA ASN A 24 1.06 0.93 3.10
C ASN A 24 2.00 1.26 1.93
N ILE A 25 1.73 2.35 1.19
CA ILE A 25 2.60 2.81 0.09
C ILE A 25 4.00 3.18 0.61
N SER A 26 4.08 3.86 1.76
CA SER A 26 5.33 4.23 2.40
C SER A 26 6.15 2.99 2.81
N GLU A 27 5.50 1.97 3.36
CA GLU A 27 6.14 0.70 3.70
C GLU A 27 6.63 -0.03 2.44
N LEU A 28 5.78 -0.19 1.42
CA LEU A 28 6.14 -0.79 0.14
C LEU A 28 7.39 -0.15 -0.47
N LYS A 29 7.45 1.19 -0.50
CA LYS A 29 8.61 1.93 -1.03
C LYS A 29 9.89 1.71 -0.23
N ARG A 30 9.80 1.67 1.11
CA ARG A 30 10.98 1.64 1.99
C ARG A 30 11.50 0.24 2.28
N ALA A 31 10.60 -0.71 2.52
CA ALA A 31 10.93 -2.06 2.97
C ALA A 31 10.89 -3.11 1.85
N TYR A 32 10.10 -2.87 0.78
CA TYR A 32 9.89 -3.85 -0.29
C TYR A 32 10.43 -3.40 -1.65
N GLY A 33 11.36 -2.44 -1.69
CA GLY A 33 12.10 -2.11 -2.93
C GLY A 33 11.35 -1.24 -3.96
N LEU A 34 10.08 -0.88 -3.74
CA LEU A 34 9.28 -0.10 -4.70
C LEU A 34 9.70 1.36 -4.90
N ARG A 35 10.75 1.84 -4.20
CA ARG A 35 11.28 3.19 -4.43
C ARG A 35 11.97 3.34 -5.79
N ARG A 36 12.66 2.29 -6.26
CA ARG A 36 13.37 2.29 -7.53
C ARG A 36 13.58 0.86 -8.01
N SER A 37 13.11 0.58 -9.22
CA SER A 37 13.42 -0.68 -9.86
C SER A 37 14.85 -0.72 -10.38
N LEU A 38 15.56 -1.79 -10.04
CA LEU A 38 16.92 -2.06 -10.54
C LEU A 38 16.90 -3.02 -11.75
N TRP A 39 15.74 -3.59 -12.06
CA TRP A 39 15.58 -4.61 -13.09
C TRP A 39 15.43 -3.92 -14.44
N ARG A 40 16.14 -4.42 -15.46
CA ARG A 40 16.23 -3.76 -16.77
C ARG A 40 15.08 -4.15 -17.69
N GLY A 41 14.64 -3.18 -18.49
CA GLY A 41 13.56 -3.36 -19.47
C GLY A 41 12.17 -3.38 -18.83
N LEU A 42 11.13 -3.25 -19.67
CA LEU A 42 9.74 -3.17 -19.21
C LEU A 42 9.31 -4.44 -18.46
N GLN A 43 9.69 -5.62 -18.97
CA GLN A 43 9.38 -6.90 -18.34
C GLN A 43 10.06 -7.02 -16.96
N GLY A 44 11.32 -6.61 -16.86
CA GLY A 44 12.05 -6.57 -15.59
C GLY A 44 11.40 -5.63 -14.58
N PHE A 45 11.03 -4.42 -15.02
CA PHE A 45 10.29 -3.46 -14.19
C PHE A 45 8.97 -4.05 -13.69
N MET A 46 8.16 -4.66 -14.56
CA MET A 46 6.90 -5.28 -14.17
C MET A 46 7.13 -6.40 -13.14
N ALA A 47 8.11 -7.27 -13.38
CA ALA A 47 8.41 -8.39 -12.50
C ALA A 47 8.90 -7.93 -11.11
N ASP A 48 9.69 -6.86 -11.05
CA ASP A 48 10.16 -6.26 -9.80
C ASP A 48 8.99 -5.65 -8.98
N VAL A 49 8.10 -4.91 -9.65
CA VAL A 49 6.88 -4.37 -9.03
C VAL A 49 6.00 -5.50 -8.50
N TRP A 50 5.76 -6.54 -9.30
CA TRP A 50 4.97 -7.70 -8.88
C TRP A 50 5.59 -8.42 -7.68
N SER A 51 6.89 -8.69 -7.73
CA SER A 51 7.61 -9.37 -6.64
C SER A 51 7.52 -8.59 -5.33
N SER A 52 7.63 -7.26 -5.40
CA SER A 52 7.51 -6.36 -4.26
C SER A 52 6.11 -6.42 -3.63
N ILE A 53 5.06 -6.33 -4.46
CA ILE A 53 3.65 -6.37 -4.02
C ILE A 53 3.29 -7.74 -3.44
N VAL A 54 3.70 -8.83 -4.10
CA VAL A 54 3.44 -10.20 -3.63
C VAL A 54 4.11 -10.44 -2.28
N SER A 55 5.38 -10.07 -2.14
CA SER A 55 6.12 -10.22 -0.87
C SER A 55 5.45 -9.48 0.28
N TYR A 56 5.02 -8.24 0.06
CA TYR A 56 4.28 -7.45 1.06
C TYR A 56 2.98 -8.14 1.49
N ASN A 57 2.17 -8.59 0.52
CA ASN A 57 0.90 -9.24 0.82
C ASN A 57 1.08 -10.56 1.56
N LEU A 58 2.09 -11.38 1.21
CA LEU A 58 2.38 -12.63 1.91
C LEU A 58 2.68 -12.39 3.40
N VAL A 59 3.51 -11.40 3.71
CA VAL A 59 3.80 -11.03 5.11
C VAL A 59 2.55 -10.54 5.84
N ARG A 60 1.70 -9.74 5.18
CA ARG A 60 0.44 -9.28 5.77
C ARG A 60 -0.52 -10.43 6.04
N ILE A 61 -0.68 -11.35 5.11
CA ILE A 61 -1.49 -12.56 5.26
C ILE A 61 -0.97 -13.40 6.43
N ALA A 62 0.34 -13.62 6.52
CA ALA A 62 0.92 -14.38 7.63
C ALA A 62 0.60 -13.73 8.99
N ARG A 63 0.78 -12.40 9.11
CA ARG A 63 0.50 -11.66 10.35
C ARG A 63 -0.98 -11.68 10.75
N LEU A 64 -1.88 -11.59 9.77
CA LEU A 64 -3.33 -11.60 10.00
C LEU A 64 -3.84 -12.98 10.39
N ASN A 65 -3.20 -14.05 9.92
CA ASN A 65 -3.59 -15.44 10.26
C ASN A 65 -2.88 -15.98 11.51
N SER A 66 -1.83 -15.32 11.99
CA SER A 66 -1.09 -15.72 13.21
C SER A 66 -1.69 -15.15 14.51
N THR A 67 -2.85 -14.49 14.42
CA THR A 67 -3.62 -13.95 15.56
C THR A 67 -4.96 -14.66 15.62
#